data_AF-A0A9J6DHR8-F1
#
_entry.id   AF-A0A9J6DHR8-F1
#
_cell.length_a   1.000
_cell.length_b   1.000
_cell.length_c   1.000
_cell.angle_alpha   90.00
_cell.angle_beta   90.00
_cell.angle_gamma   90.00
#
_symmetry.space_group_name_H-M   'P 1'
#
loop_
_entity.id
_entity.type
_entity.pdbx_description
1 polymer ?
#
loop_
_entity_poly.entity_id
_entity_poly.type
_entity_poly.pdbx_seq_one_letter_code
_entity_poly.pdbx_strand_id
1 'polypeptide(L)'
;MASAQGATRVPSDTQQVGAKLTDVGPFKREDLSTYLTRVKKDIAFFLADPPTGIFIAPYEKDIANIHALVMGPSGTPYEDGFFEFLIRCPVEYPMKPPIVEFLTTDSGRVTFNPNLYSCGYVSLEILGAGWSPTNSARNYKAFVEHETIRVAVCDAVAACLSETSTLPATLRDVVLKKFLECYDRYEAAVKSKLDLSGKEMPKTYFYLKGTFEYAELLTRLRDLKQRVAEHARRQ
;
A
#
# COMPACT_ATOMS: atom_id res chain seq x y z
N MET A 1 -36.32 26.13 -34.39
CA MET A 1 -36.45 25.45 -33.08
C MET A 1 -35.53 24.26 -33.11
N ALA A 2 -34.36 24.37 -32.47
CA ALA A 2 -33.35 23.33 -32.41
C ALA A 2 -33.34 22.74 -30.99
N SER A 3 -33.58 21.45 -30.86
CA SER A 3 -33.46 20.69 -29.62
C SER A 3 -32.13 19.94 -29.63
N ALA A 4 -31.14 20.48 -28.92
CA ALA A 4 -29.89 19.79 -28.62
C ALA A 4 -30.12 18.84 -27.44
N GLN A 5 -30.00 17.53 -27.68
CA GLN A 5 -29.89 16.52 -26.62
C GLN A 5 -28.49 16.58 -26.03
N GLY A 6 -28.43 16.85 -24.72
CA GLY A 6 -27.20 17.03 -23.96
C GLY A 6 -26.41 15.74 -23.83
N ALA A 7 -25.19 15.75 -24.37
CA ALA A 7 -24.15 14.81 -24.03
C ALA A 7 -23.73 15.04 -22.57
N THR A 8 -24.03 14.09 -21.69
CA THR A 8 -23.46 14.03 -20.34
C THR A 8 -21.95 13.76 -20.46
N ARG A 9 -21.19 14.85 -20.36
CA ARG A 9 -19.72 14.85 -20.28
C ARG A 9 -19.29 14.07 -19.03
N VAL A 10 -18.54 12.99 -19.23
CA VAL A 10 -17.70 12.39 -18.18
C VAL A 10 -16.68 13.45 -17.75
N PRO A 11 -16.51 13.76 -16.45
CA PRO A 11 -15.48 14.68 -16.02
C PRO A 11 -14.10 14.11 -16.36
N SER A 12 -13.29 14.87 -17.08
CA SER A 12 -11.89 14.53 -17.37
C SER A 12 -11.07 14.48 -16.08
N ASP A 13 -10.37 13.37 -15.86
CA ASP A 13 -9.47 13.06 -14.74
C ASP A 13 -8.25 13.98 -14.59
N THR A 14 -8.40 15.30 -14.68
CA THR A 14 -7.24 16.22 -14.74
C THR A 14 -7.34 17.44 -13.82
N GLN A 15 -8.19 17.42 -12.80
CA GLN A 15 -8.29 18.54 -11.86
C GLN A 15 -8.40 18.12 -10.39
N GLN A 16 -7.44 17.33 -9.93
CA GLN A 16 -6.91 17.48 -8.57
C GLN A 16 -5.39 17.34 -8.65
N VAL A 17 -4.74 18.37 -9.18
CA VAL A 17 -3.29 18.50 -9.06
C VAL A 17 -3.02 18.86 -7.60
N GLY A 18 -2.62 17.87 -6.81
CA GLY A 18 -2.03 18.09 -5.49
C GLY A 18 -0.92 19.13 -5.60
N ALA A 19 -0.83 20.01 -4.61
CA ALA A 19 0.19 21.07 -4.58
C ALA A 19 1.57 20.48 -4.91
N LYS A 20 2.22 21.00 -5.95
CA LYS A 20 3.58 20.59 -6.31
C LYS A 20 4.56 21.03 -5.21
N LEU A 21 5.58 20.20 -4.96
CA LEU A 21 6.66 20.34 -3.97
C LEU A 21 7.42 21.69 -3.96
N THR A 22 7.15 22.62 -4.88
CA THR A 22 7.95 23.84 -5.10
C THR A 22 7.31 25.12 -4.56
N ASP A 23 6.08 25.08 -4.03
CA ASP A 23 5.32 26.29 -3.65
C ASP A 23 5.47 26.74 -2.19
N VAL A 24 6.58 26.38 -1.55
CA VAL A 24 6.84 26.75 -0.16
C VAL A 24 7.98 27.76 -0.07
N GLY A 25 7.63 29.00 0.30
CA GLY A 25 8.59 30.08 0.55
C GLY A 25 9.55 29.78 1.70
N PRO A 26 10.64 30.55 1.85
CA PRO A 26 11.69 30.26 2.84
C PRO A 26 11.14 30.36 4.27
N PHE A 27 11.34 29.30 5.07
CA PHE A 27 10.90 29.23 6.46
C PHE A 27 11.90 29.82 7.45
N LYS A 28 11.41 30.36 8.57
CA LYS A 28 12.26 30.88 9.64
C LYS A 28 12.86 29.70 10.44
N ARG A 29 14.11 29.86 10.91
CA ARG A 29 14.82 28.82 11.70
C ARG A 29 14.11 28.43 13.01
N GLU A 30 13.38 29.35 13.62
CA GLU A 30 12.63 29.12 14.87
C GLU A 30 11.42 28.19 14.65
N ASP A 31 10.72 28.38 13.53
CA ASP A 31 9.63 27.50 13.10
C ASP A 31 10.17 26.09 12.81
N LEU A 32 11.38 25.99 12.22
CA LEU A 32 12.06 24.73 11.96
C LEU A 32 12.36 23.92 13.24
N SER A 33 12.69 24.60 14.33
CA SER A 33 12.99 23.95 15.62
C SER A 33 11.73 23.39 16.29
N THR A 34 10.62 24.11 16.22
CA THR A 34 9.38 23.75 16.89
C THR A 34 8.66 22.57 16.21
N TYR A 35 8.57 22.56 14.87
CA TYR A 35 7.94 21.44 14.15
C TYR A 35 8.72 20.13 14.31
N LEU A 36 10.07 20.16 14.19
CA LEU A 36 10.89 18.97 14.39
C LEU A 36 10.76 18.42 15.80
N THR A 37 10.64 19.30 16.80
CA THR A 37 10.40 18.87 18.18
C THR A 37 9.07 18.13 18.30
N ARG A 38 8.02 18.63 17.63
CA ARG A 38 6.73 17.94 17.58
C ARG A 38 6.82 16.58 16.89
N VAL A 39 7.42 16.52 15.69
CA VAL A 39 7.61 15.28 14.92
C VAL A 39 8.38 14.23 15.75
N LYS A 40 9.48 14.62 16.40
CA LYS A 40 10.24 13.74 17.29
C LYS A 40 9.38 13.18 18.42
N LYS A 41 8.55 14.02 19.03
CA LYS A 41 7.68 13.61 20.13
C LYS A 41 6.63 12.58 19.67
N ASP A 42 6.03 12.80 18.51
CA ASP A 42 5.02 11.88 17.98
C ASP A 42 5.63 10.55 17.52
N ILE A 43 6.82 10.56 16.92
CA ILE A 43 7.59 9.35 16.61
C ILE A 43 7.92 8.59 17.91
N ALA A 44 8.44 9.28 18.93
CA ALA A 44 8.76 8.65 20.20
C ALA A 44 7.53 8.05 20.89
N PHE A 45 6.39 8.74 20.81
CA PHE A 45 5.12 8.25 21.32
C PHE A 45 4.67 6.99 20.59
N PHE A 46 4.72 6.98 19.25
CA PHE A 46 4.41 5.78 18.46
C PHE A 46 5.33 4.61 18.80
N LEU A 47 6.64 4.84 18.91
CA LEU A 47 7.61 3.77 19.20
C LEU A 47 7.50 3.23 20.63
N ALA A 48 6.91 3.99 21.56
CA ALA A 48 6.67 3.53 22.93
C ALA A 48 5.52 2.52 23.03
N ASP A 49 4.50 2.65 22.18
CA ASP A 49 3.34 1.75 22.12
C ASP A 49 2.82 1.64 20.67
N PRO A 50 3.52 0.88 19.81
CA PRO A 50 3.18 0.81 18.40
C PRO A 50 1.88 0.00 18.20
N PRO A 51 0.91 0.50 17.42
CA PRO A 51 -0.27 -0.26 17.04
C PRO A 51 0.11 -1.59 16.37
N THR A 52 -0.66 -2.63 16.64
CA THR A 52 -0.40 -3.96 16.08
C THR A 52 -0.43 -3.92 14.55
N GLY A 53 0.63 -4.46 13.93
CA GLY A 53 0.74 -4.55 12.48
C GLY A 53 1.18 -3.26 11.79
N ILE A 54 1.54 -2.20 12.53
CA ILE A 54 2.09 -0.97 11.95
C ILE A 54 3.53 -0.79 12.41
N PHE A 55 4.42 -0.55 11.45
CA PHE A 55 5.84 -0.35 11.69
C PHE A 55 6.30 0.92 10.97
N ILE A 56 7.22 1.67 11.57
CA ILE A 56 7.75 2.90 10.98
C ILE A 56 9.27 2.93 11.02
N ALA A 57 9.87 3.61 10.05
CA ALA A 57 11.28 3.94 9.98
C ALA A 57 11.45 5.39 9.51
N PRO A 58 11.64 6.34 10.45
CA PRO A 58 12.02 7.71 10.13
C PRO A 58 13.36 7.76 9.39
N TYR A 59 13.52 8.68 8.45
CA TYR A 59 14.77 8.81 7.70
C TYR A 59 15.84 9.50 8.59
N GLU A 60 17.06 8.95 8.60
CA GLU A 60 18.13 9.44 9.50
C GLU A 60 18.45 10.92 9.32
N LYS A 61 18.47 11.40 8.07
CA LYS A 61 18.81 12.79 7.72
C LYS A 61 17.63 13.75 7.80
N ASP A 62 16.41 13.23 7.72
CA ASP A 62 15.19 14.01 7.74
C ASP A 62 14.04 13.20 8.33
N ILE A 63 13.93 13.25 9.66
CA ILE A 63 12.92 12.53 10.43
C ILE A 63 11.48 12.96 10.12
N ALA A 64 11.27 14.05 9.39
CA ALA A 64 9.95 14.46 8.92
C ALA A 64 9.48 13.62 7.72
N ASN A 65 10.40 12.86 7.09
CA ASN A 65 10.08 11.80 6.16
C ASN A 65 10.19 10.44 6.87
N ILE A 66 9.10 9.66 6.79
CA ILE A 66 8.94 8.41 7.53
C ILE A 66 8.45 7.36 6.55
N HIS A 67 9.18 6.24 6.44
CA HIS A 67 8.65 5.05 5.77
C HIS A 67 7.75 4.31 6.75
N ALA A 68 6.56 3.94 6.34
CA ALA A 68 5.65 3.13 7.12
C ALA A 68 5.33 1.82 6.39
N LEU A 69 5.20 0.77 7.17
CA LEU A 69 4.78 -0.55 6.73
C LEU A 69 3.53 -0.93 7.53
N VAL A 70 2.43 -1.19 6.84
CA VAL A 70 1.15 -1.59 7.44
C VAL A 70 0.83 -3.00 6.97
N MET A 71 0.62 -3.91 7.92
CA MET A 71 0.14 -5.25 7.64
C MET A 71 -1.38 -5.24 7.47
N GLY A 72 -1.87 -5.90 6.43
CA GLY A 72 -3.30 -6.01 6.19
C GLY A 72 -4.02 -6.75 7.33
N PRO A 73 -5.16 -6.24 7.83
CA PRO A 73 -5.86 -6.84 8.96
C PRO A 73 -6.40 -8.24 8.68
N SER A 74 -6.42 -9.11 9.70
CA SER A 74 -6.97 -10.47 9.59
C SER A 74 -8.47 -10.46 9.30
N GLY A 75 -8.93 -11.45 8.52
CA GLY A 75 -10.33 -11.56 8.09
C GLY A 75 -10.73 -10.58 6.98
N THR A 76 -9.78 -9.82 6.44
CA THR A 76 -10.00 -8.90 5.31
C THR A 76 -9.36 -9.43 4.03
N PRO A 77 -9.76 -8.94 2.85
CA PRO A 77 -9.09 -9.28 1.59
C PRO A 77 -7.61 -8.88 1.53
N TYR A 78 -7.16 -8.03 2.45
CA TYR A 78 -5.79 -7.53 2.57
C TYR A 78 -4.92 -8.36 3.51
N GLU A 79 -5.50 -9.37 4.18
CA GLU A 79 -4.90 -10.09 5.29
C GLU A 79 -3.42 -10.46 5.07
N ASP A 80 -2.59 -10.07 6.04
CA ASP A 80 -1.15 -10.32 6.09
C ASP A 80 -0.34 -9.73 4.91
N GLY A 81 -0.93 -8.91 4.04
CA GLY A 81 -0.21 -8.16 3.01
C GLY A 81 0.67 -7.05 3.60
N PHE A 82 1.83 -6.81 2.99
CA PHE A 82 2.78 -5.74 3.35
C PHE A 82 2.50 -4.49 2.50
N PHE A 83 1.85 -3.50 3.09
CA PHE A 83 1.51 -2.24 2.43
C PHE A 83 2.46 -1.13 2.86
N GLU A 84 3.20 -0.58 1.90
CA GLU A 84 4.20 0.46 2.10
C GLU A 84 3.62 1.85 1.87
N PHE A 85 4.01 2.77 2.75
CA PHE A 85 3.63 4.18 2.67
C PHE A 85 4.84 5.07 2.93
N LEU A 86 4.89 6.22 2.26
CA LEU A 86 5.76 7.31 2.61
C LEU A 86 4.94 8.42 3.27
N ILE A 87 5.33 8.81 4.48
CA ILE A 87 4.69 9.88 5.25
C ILE A 87 5.65 11.06 5.32
N ARG A 88 5.16 12.25 4.95
CA ARG A 88 5.90 13.50 5.05
C ARG A 88 5.15 14.52 5.90
N CYS A 89 5.73 14.87 7.03
CA CYS A 89 5.23 15.97 7.84
C CYS A 89 5.68 17.32 7.23
N PRO A 90 4.77 18.20 6.82
CA PRO A 90 5.15 19.54 6.38
C PRO A 90 5.68 20.36 7.56
N VAL A 91 6.39 21.46 7.30
CA VAL A 91 6.93 22.29 8.39
C VAL A 91 5.83 22.99 9.19
N GLU A 92 4.63 23.13 8.63
CA GLU A 92 3.44 23.61 9.33
C GLU A 92 2.77 22.53 10.19
N TYR A 93 3.34 21.32 10.27
CA TYR A 93 2.84 20.26 11.17
C TYR A 93 2.95 20.71 12.64
N PRO A 94 1.90 20.53 13.47
CA PRO A 94 0.69 19.74 13.21
C PRO A 94 -0.52 20.56 12.74
N MET A 95 -0.36 21.84 12.41
CA MET A 95 -1.46 22.69 11.91
C MET A 95 -1.92 22.27 10.50
N LYS A 96 -1.01 21.73 9.69
CA LYS A 96 -1.33 20.98 8.46
C LYS A 96 -1.10 19.48 8.67
N PRO A 97 -1.95 18.62 8.07
CA PRO A 97 -1.79 17.17 8.16
C PRO A 97 -0.52 16.71 7.44
N PRO A 98 0.01 15.53 7.78
CA PRO A 98 1.07 14.91 6.99
C PRO A 98 0.54 14.54 5.60
N ILE A 99 1.43 14.57 4.61
CA ILE A 99 1.19 14.07 3.26
C ILE A 99 1.55 12.59 3.25
N VAL A 100 0.68 11.74 2.71
CA VAL A 100 0.87 10.29 2.66
C VAL A 100 0.82 9.82 1.22
N GLU A 101 1.80 9.01 0.83
CA GLU A 101 1.90 8.37 -0.48
C GLU A 101 1.88 6.85 -0.30
N PHE A 102 1.01 6.16 -1.03
CA PHE A 102 0.91 4.70 -1.07
C PHE A 102 1.85 4.14 -2.15
N LEU A 103 2.73 3.22 -1.76
CA LEU A 103 3.82 2.74 -2.63
C LEU A 103 3.55 1.35 -3.23
N THR A 104 2.71 0.53 -2.58
CA THR A 104 2.41 -0.85 -3.04
C THR A 104 1.39 -0.86 -4.17
N THR A 105 1.74 -0.28 -5.33
CA THR A 105 0.82 -0.08 -6.47
C THR A 105 1.17 -0.90 -7.70
N ASP A 106 2.23 -1.73 -7.65
CA ASP A 106 2.75 -2.47 -8.81
C ASP A 106 3.04 -1.53 -10.00
N SER A 107 3.78 -0.45 -9.73
CA SER A 107 4.07 0.62 -10.70
C SER A 107 2.79 1.23 -11.31
N GLY A 108 1.75 1.42 -10.48
CA GLY A 108 0.48 2.01 -10.89
C GLY A 108 -0.50 1.07 -11.60
N ARG A 109 -0.24 -0.24 -11.58
CA ARG A 109 -1.16 -1.25 -12.15
C ARG A 109 -2.26 -1.68 -11.20
N VAL A 110 -2.07 -1.54 -9.89
CA VAL A 110 -3.00 -2.07 -8.89
C VAL A 110 -3.61 -0.95 -8.05
N THR A 111 -4.94 -1.00 -7.94
CA THR A 111 -5.75 -0.17 -7.05
C THR A 111 -6.42 -1.08 -6.02
N PHE A 112 -5.79 -1.18 -4.85
CA PHE A 112 -6.19 -2.09 -3.77
C PHE A 112 -7.49 -1.70 -3.06
N ASN A 113 -7.76 -0.40 -3.01
CA ASN A 113 -8.89 0.18 -2.29
C ASN A 113 -9.33 1.44 -3.06
N PRO A 114 -10.63 1.81 -3.07
CA PRO A 114 -11.07 3.07 -3.68
C PRO A 114 -10.35 4.32 -3.14
N ASN A 115 -9.81 4.23 -1.92
CA ASN A 115 -9.06 5.30 -1.26
C ASN A 115 -7.54 5.17 -1.41
N LEU A 116 -7.04 4.07 -2.00
CA LEU A 116 -5.62 3.82 -2.27
C LEU A 116 -5.42 3.77 -3.78
N TYR A 117 -5.16 4.93 -4.36
CA TYR A 117 -5.09 5.10 -5.80
C TYR A 117 -3.80 4.51 -6.35
N SER A 118 -3.84 3.99 -7.57
CA SER A 118 -2.66 3.42 -8.23
C SER A 118 -1.55 4.46 -8.49
N CYS A 119 -1.89 5.74 -8.57
CA CYS A 119 -0.91 6.84 -8.63
C CYS A 119 -0.23 7.16 -7.28
N GLY A 120 -0.55 6.42 -6.22
CA GLY A 120 0.00 6.59 -4.88
C GLY A 120 -0.76 7.59 -4.01
N TYR A 121 -1.79 8.26 -4.53
CA TYR A 121 -2.62 9.15 -3.73
C TYR A 121 -3.46 8.36 -2.71
N VAL A 122 -3.55 8.87 -1.48
CA VAL A 122 -4.40 8.32 -0.41
C VAL A 122 -5.52 9.31 -0.11
N SER A 123 -6.76 8.90 -0.33
CA SER A 123 -7.94 9.68 0.08
C SER A 123 -8.32 9.35 1.52
N LEU A 124 -8.32 10.35 2.39
CA LEU A 124 -8.83 10.24 3.76
C LEU A 124 -10.26 10.79 3.90
N GLU A 125 -10.85 11.29 2.81
CA GLU A 125 -12.26 11.69 2.77
C GLU A 125 -13.16 10.45 2.62
N ILE A 126 -14.19 10.35 3.45
CA ILE A 126 -15.20 9.29 3.37
C ILE A 126 -15.97 9.47 2.05
N LEU A 127 -15.84 8.50 1.13
CA LEU A 127 -16.44 8.58 -0.19
C LEU A 127 -17.95 8.84 -0.16
N GLY A 128 -18.37 9.87 -0.90
CA GLY A 128 -19.70 9.98 -1.48
C GLY A 128 -19.77 9.26 -2.85
N ALA A 129 -20.85 8.51 -3.05
CA ALA A 129 -21.43 8.06 -4.32
C ALA A 129 -20.52 7.31 -5.34
N GLY A 130 -20.38 6.00 -5.15
CA GLY A 130 -19.93 5.07 -6.20
C GLY A 130 -20.38 3.61 -5.98
N TRP A 131 -21.36 3.38 -5.10
CA TRP A 131 -21.77 2.04 -4.69
C TRP A 131 -22.73 1.40 -5.70
N SER A 132 -22.41 0.19 -6.16
CA SER A 132 -23.32 -0.69 -6.92
C SER A 132 -23.52 -1.99 -6.13
N PRO A 133 -24.77 -2.41 -5.84
CA PRO A 133 -25.04 -3.34 -4.74
C PRO A 133 -24.71 -4.82 -5.03
N THR A 134 -24.88 -5.25 -6.28
CA THR A 134 -25.12 -6.66 -6.65
C THR A 134 -23.96 -7.66 -6.58
N ASN A 135 -22.99 -7.40 -7.47
CA ASN A 135 -21.95 -8.36 -7.88
C ASN A 135 -20.54 -7.79 -7.72
N SER A 136 -20.40 -6.49 -7.42
CA SER A 136 -19.11 -5.83 -7.33
C SER A 136 -18.33 -6.21 -6.08
N ALA A 137 -18.98 -6.40 -4.92
CA ALA A 137 -18.27 -6.62 -3.66
C ALA A 137 -17.53 -7.98 -3.60
N ARG A 138 -18.17 -9.08 -4.00
CA ARG A 138 -17.55 -10.42 -4.01
C ARG A 138 -16.42 -10.49 -5.05
N ASN A 139 -16.68 -9.96 -6.24
CA ASN A 139 -15.71 -9.91 -7.34
C ASN A 139 -14.49 -9.06 -6.97
N TYR A 140 -14.73 -7.92 -6.33
CA TYR A 140 -13.69 -7.05 -5.80
C TYR A 140 -12.88 -7.74 -4.70
N LYS A 141 -13.53 -8.45 -3.78
CA LYS A 141 -12.83 -9.24 -2.75
C LYS A 141 -11.87 -10.26 -3.37
N ALA A 142 -12.32 -11.05 -4.35
CA ALA A 142 -11.46 -12.06 -4.98
C ALA A 142 -10.26 -11.43 -5.71
N PHE A 143 -10.47 -10.30 -6.38
CA PHE A 143 -9.38 -9.51 -6.98
C PHE A 143 -8.38 -9.03 -5.93
N VAL A 144 -8.87 -8.35 -4.88
CA VAL A 144 -8.01 -7.79 -3.82
C VAL A 144 -7.23 -8.88 -3.09
N GLU A 145 -7.84 -10.03 -2.80
CA GLU A 145 -7.14 -11.17 -2.19
C GLU A 145 -5.99 -11.67 -3.07
N HIS A 146 -6.23 -11.82 -4.37
CA HIS A 146 -5.21 -12.25 -5.31
C HIS A 146 -4.05 -11.25 -5.38
N GLU A 147 -4.37 -9.97 -5.58
CA GLU A 147 -3.36 -8.92 -5.72
C GLU A 147 -2.60 -8.67 -4.41
N THR A 148 -3.22 -8.93 -3.26
CA THR A 148 -2.55 -8.84 -1.96
C THR A 148 -1.43 -9.87 -1.90
N ILE A 149 -1.70 -11.14 -2.23
CA ILE A 149 -0.68 -12.18 -2.22
C ILE A 149 0.36 -11.93 -3.33
N ARG A 150 -0.06 -11.51 -4.53
CA ARG A 150 0.84 -11.28 -5.66
C ARG A 150 1.81 -10.11 -5.39
N VAL A 151 1.28 -8.95 -5.02
CA VAL A 151 2.05 -7.70 -4.93
C VAL A 151 2.48 -7.41 -3.51
N ALA A 152 1.50 -7.31 -2.60
CA ALA A 152 1.79 -6.94 -1.21
C ALA A 152 2.50 -8.05 -0.42
N VAL A 153 2.57 -9.29 -0.92
CA VAL A 153 3.36 -10.37 -0.29
C VAL A 153 4.53 -10.77 -1.19
N CYS A 154 4.27 -11.40 -2.34
CA CYS A 154 5.34 -11.97 -3.15
C CYS A 154 6.32 -10.91 -3.70
N ASP A 155 5.82 -9.82 -4.29
CA ASP A 155 6.68 -8.77 -4.83
C ASP A 155 7.42 -8.01 -3.70
N ALA A 156 6.75 -7.71 -2.59
CA ALA A 156 7.36 -7.08 -1.42
C ALA A 156 8.50 -7.92 -0.82
N VAL A 157 8.28 -9.23 -0.62
CA VAL A 157 9.31 -10.15 -0.09
C VAL A 157 10.45 -10.33 -1.08
N ALA A 158 10.14 -10.47 -2.38
CA ALA A 158 11.16 -10.58 -3.42
C ALA A 158 12.04 -9.32 -3.46
N ALA A 159 11.44 -8.12 -3.33
CA ALA A 159 12.18 -6.88 -3.26
C ALA A 159 13.07 -6.83 -2.01
N CYS A 160 12.58 -7.25 -0.84
CA CYS A 160 13.37 -7.26 0.39
C CYS A 160 14.60 -8.18 0.31
N LEU A 161 14.50 -9.26 -0.46
CA LEU A 161 15.60 -10.20 -0.74
C LEU A 161 16.59 -9.69 -1.80
N SER A 162 16.25 -8.64 -2.55
CA SER A 162 17.12 -8.04 -3.56
C SER A 162 17.71 -6.71 -3.09
N GLU A 163 18.73 -6.24 -3.80
CA GLU A 163 19.32 -4.91 -3.56
C GLU A 163 18.43 -3.76 -4.09
N THR A 164 17.30 -4.07 -4.72
CA THR A 164 16.41 -3.08 -5.36
C THR A 164 15.34 -2.54 -4.42
N SER A 165 15.26 -3.01 -3.17
CA SER A 165 14.26 -2.52 -2.23
C SER A 165 14.52 -1.07 -1.85
N THR A 166 13.49 -0.25 -1.95
CA THR A 166 13.47 1.12 -1.39
C THR A 166 13.13 1.14 0.09
N LEU A 167 12.78 -0.02 0.67
CA LEU A 167 12.36 -0.17 2.06
C LEU A 167 13.59 -0.13 2.99
N PRO A 168 13.58 0.67 4.08
CA PRO A 168 14.65 0.70 5.07
C PRO A 168 14.96 -0.70 5.64
N ALA A 169 16.23 -0.96 5.96
CA ALA A 169 16.70 -2.28 6.41
C ALA A 169 15.88 -2.84 7.59
N THR A 170 15.58 -2.00 8.58
CA THR A 170 14.75 -2.38 9.74
C THR A 170 13.36 -2.87 9.36
N LEU A 171 12.73 -2.27 8.34
CA LEU A 171 11.43 -2.70 7.84
C LEU A 171 11.53 -3.92 6.93
N ARG A 172 12.62 -4.07 6.16
CA ARG A 172 12.88 -5.30 5.39
C ARG A 172 12.96 -6.51 6.32
N ASP A 173 13.67 -6.40 7.44
CA ASP A 173 13.77 -7.49 8.42
C ASP A 173 12.40 -7.86 9.00
N VAL A 174 11.54 -6.87 9.25
CA VAL A 174 10.14 -7.10 9.66
C VAL A 174 9.37 -7.87 8.59
N VAL A 175 9.44 -7.45 7.33
CA VAL A 175 8.76 -8.14 6.20
C VAL A 175 9.21 -9.61 6.12
N LEU A 176 10.52 -9.85 6.10
CA LEU A 176 11.08 -11.20 5.97
C LEU A 176 10.69 -12.11 7.14
N LYS A 177 10.76 -11.59 8.37
CA LYS A 177 10.35 -12.33 9.57
C LYS A 177 8.86 -12.63 9.57
N LYS A 178 8.02 -11.61 9.32
CA LYS A 178 6.56 -11.76 9.33
C LYS A 178 6.07 -12.65 8.20
N PHE A 179 6.72 -12.64 7.04
CA PHE A 179 6.41 -13.54 5.94
C PHE A 179 6.51 -15.01 6.36
N LEU A 180 7.55 -15.39 7.11
CA LEU A 180 7.68 -16.76 7.62
C LEU A 180 6.61 -17.09 8.67
N GLU A 181 6.29 -16.14 9.57
CA GLU A 181 5.25 -16.31 10.60
C GLU A 181 3.85 -16.50 9.98
N CYS A 182 3.56 -15.82 8.88
CA CYS A 182 2.26 -15.85 8.20
C CYS A 182 2.19 -16.89 7.06
N TYR A 183 3.29 -17.59 6.74
CA TYR A 183 3.42 -18.39 5.53
C TYR A 183 2.29 -19.41 5.33
N ASP A 184 1.94 -20.14 6.38
CA ASP A 184 0.95 -21.21 6.28
C ASP A 184 -0.45 -20.66 5.92
N ARG A 185 -0.76 -19.42 6.31
CA ARG A 185 -2.00 -18.74 5.91
C ARG A 185 -1.99 -18.38 4.44
N TYR A 186 -0.88 -17.84 3.91
CA TYR A 186 -0.75 -17.59 2.47
C TYR A 186 -0.90 -18.89 1.66
N GLU A 187 -0.21 -19.95 2.07
CA GLU A 187 -0.25 -21.22 1.35
C GLU A 187 -1.65 -21.83 1.36
N ALA A 188 -2.34 -21.81 2.51
CA ALA A 188 -3.72 -22.27 2.62
C ALA A 188 -4.68 -21.44 1.74
N ALA A 189 -4.55 -20.11 1.76
CA ALA A 189 -5.39 -19.20 1.00
C ALA A 189 -5.24 -19.38 -0.53
N VAL A 190 -4.02 -19.68 -1.00
CA VAL A 190 -3.74 -19.99 -2.41
C VAL A 190 -4.23 -21.38 -2.78
N LYS A 191 -3.93 -22.40 -1.96
CA LYS A 191 -4.36 -23.80 -2.20
C LYS A 191 -5.88 -23.92 -2.32
N SER A 192 -6.63 -23.18 -1.51
CA SER A 192 -8.09 -23.19 -1.54
C SER A 192 -8.70 -22.56 -2.79
N LYS A 193 -7.89 -21.93 -3.66
CA LYS A 193 -8.34 -21.21 -4.86
C LYS A 193 -7.61 -21.68 -6.13
N LEU A 194 -6.91 -22.82 -6.07
CA LEU A 194 -6.18 -23.36 -7.23
C LEU A 194 -7.11 -23.66 -8.42
N ASP A 195 -8.37 -24.01 -8.16
CA ASP A 195 -9.39 -24.22 -9.19
C ASP A 195 -9.72 -22.94 -9.99
N LEU A 196 -9.38 -21.76 -9.46
CA LEU A 196 -9.54 -20.49 -10.15
C LEU A 196 -8.36 -20.15 -11.06
N SER A 197 -7.22 -20.85 -10.93
CA SER A 197 -6.03 -20.55 -11.72
C SER A 197 -6.31 -20.64 -13.22
N GLY A 198 -5.86 -19.63 -13.98
CA GLY A 198 -6.11 -19.49 -15.41
C GLY A 198 -7.49 -18.93 -15.78
N LYS A 199 -8.42 -18.79 -14.82
CA LYS A 199 -9.73 -18.14 -15.08
C LYS A 199 -9.55 -16.63 -15.12
N GLU A 200 -10.33 -15.96 -15.97
CA GLU A 200 -10.39 -14.50 -15.99
C GLU A 200 -10.91 -13.97 -14.66
N MET A 201 -10.24 -12.94 -14.14
CA MET A 201 -10.74 -12.20 -13.01
C MET A 201 -11.99 -11.42 -13.41
N PRO A 202 -13.01 -11.37 -12.55
CA PRO A 202 -14.18 -10.57 -12.83
C PRO A 202 -13.81 -9.10 -12.99
N LYS A 203 -14.39 -8.43 -13.99
CA LYS A 203 -14.20 -7.00 -14.19
C LYS A 203 -14.75 -6.22 -13.00
N THR A 204 -14.01 -5.24 -12.54
CA THR A 204 -14.42 -4.28 -11.51
C THR A 204 -14.24 -2.85 -12.05
N TYR A 205 -14.74 -1.85 -11.32
CA TYR A 205 -14.56 -0.45 -11.70
C TYR A 205 -13.08 -0.07 -11.84
N PHE A 206 -12.22 -0.65 -11.00
CA PHE A 206 -10.78 -0.36 -10.96
C PHE A 206 -9.94 -1.35 -11.77
N TYR A 207 -10.55 -2.42 -12.30
CA TYR A 207 -9.82 -3.49 -12.96
C TYR A 207 -10.59 -4.05 -14.15
N LEU A 208 -9.99 -3.92 -15.33
CA LEU A 208 -10.68 -4.21 -16.59
C LEU A 208 -10.31 -5.56 -17.20
N LYS A 209 -9.15 -6.13 -16.86
CA LYS A 209 -8.65 -7.39 -17.47
C LYS A 209 -7.49 -8.03 -16.69
N GLY A 210 -7.55 -9.36 -16.56
CA GLY A 210 -6.44 -10.28 -16.31
C GLY A 210 -6.94 -11.60 -15.73
N THR A 211 -6.03 -12.47 -15.29
CA THR A 211 -6.34 -13.87 -14.93
C THR A 211 -5.82 -14.18 -13.54
N PHE A 212 -6.53 -15.04 -12.81
CA PHE A 212 -6.01 -15.57 -11.54
C PHE A 212 -4.81 -16.48 -11.81
N GLU A 213 -3.72 -16.28 -11.07
CA GLU A 213 -2.44 -16.97 -11.24
C GLU A 213 -2.08 -17.79 -10.00
N TYR A 214 -3.08 -18.36 -9.30
CA TYR A 214 -2.87 -19.07 -8.02
C TYR A 214 -1.85 -20.21 -8.11
N ALA A 215 -1.77 -20.94 -9.24
CA ALA A 215 -0.76 -21.99 -9.41
C ALA A 215 0.67 -21.41 -9.42
N GLU A 216 0.87 -20.29 -10.12
CA GLU A 216 2.16 -19.59 -10.17
C GLU A 216 2.49 -18.96 -8.82
N LEU A 217 1.50 -18.32 -8.17
CA LEU A 217 1.66 -17.77 -6.82
C LEU A 217 2.07 -18.83 -5.79
N LEU A 218 1.54 -20.05 -5.89
CA LEU A 218 1.93 -21.15 -5.00
C LEU A 218 3.41 -21.51 -5.19
N THR A 219 3.87 -21.59 -6.43
CA THR A 219 5.28 -21.85 -6.77
C THR A 219 6.16 -20.72 -6.25
N ARG A 220 5.78 -19.46 -6.50
CA ARG A 220 6.50 -18.27 -6.03
C ARG A 220 6.59 -18.20 -4.50
N LEU A 221 5.50 -18.46 -3.78
CA LEU A 221 5.50 -18.50 -2.31
C LEU A 221 6.51 -19.53 -1.78
N ARG A 222 6.53 -20.73 -2.36
CA ARG A 222 7.44 -21.80 -1.95
C ARG A 222 8.91 -21.45 -2.19
N ASP A 223 9.23 -20.89 -3.36
CA ASP A 223 10.57 -20.38 -3.67
C ASP A 223 10.99 -19.30 -2.65
N LEU A 224 10.12 -18.30 -2.44
CA LEU A 224 10.39 -17.22 -1.48
C LEU A 224 10.60 -17.77 -0.07
N LYS A 225 9.81 -18.74 0.41
CA LYS A 225 10.02 -19.36 1.72
C LYS A 225 11.43 -19.94 1.87
N GLN A 226 11.90 -20.66 0.85
CA GLN A 226 13.24 -21.23 0.88
C GLN A 226 14.31 -20.13 0.93
N ARG A 227 14.19 -19.12 0.07
CA ARG A 227 15.14 -18.00 -0.01
C ARG A 227 15.17 -17.15 1.26
N VAL A 228 14.01 -16.88 1.86
CA VAL A 228 13.93 -16.17 3.15
C VAL A 228 14.54 -17.00 4.28
N ALA A 229 14.28 -18.30 4.32
CA ALA A 229 14.90 -19.19 5.31
C ALA A 229 16.42 -19.29 5.15
N GLU A 230 16.94 -19.28 3.92
CA GLU A 230 18.38 -19.20 3.66
C GLU A 230 18.98 -17.86 4.07
N HIS A 231 18.31 -16.75 3.74
CA HIS A 231 18.71 -15.41 4.15
C HIS A 231 18.83 -15.30 5.68
N ALA A 232 17.84 -15.82 6.41
CA ALA A 232 17.83 -15.83 7.88
C ALA A 232 18.95 -16.67 8.52
N ARG A 233 19.54 -17.64 7.81
CA ARG A 233 20.69 -18.42 8.29
C ARG A 233 22.05 -17.74 8.05
N ARG A 234 22.11 -16.76 7.15
CA ARG A 234 23.35 -16.06 6.77
C ARG A 234 23.61 -14.81 7.61
N GLN A 235 22.61 -14.36 8.36
CA GLN A 235 22.67 -13.25 9.31
C GLN A 235 22.98 -13.78 10.71
#